data_AF-A0A1R0ZZF7-F1
#
_entry.id   AF-A0A1R0ZZF7-F1
#
_cell.length_a   1.000
_cell.length_b   1.000
_cell.length_c   1.000
_cell.angle_alpha   90.00
_cell.angle_beta   90.00
_cell.angle_gamma   90.00
#
_symmetry.space_group_name_H-M   'P 1'
#
loop_
_entity.id
_entity.type
_entity.pdbx_description
1 polymer ?
#
loop_
_entity_poly.entity_id
_entity_poly.type
_entity_poly.pdbx_seq_one_letter_code
_entity_poly.pdbx_strand_id
1 'polypeptide(L)'
;MDGQPSARPKDVWVKIINWRYDICYIVGYRKNKNGWYIATPTDDGKFANVGLMEFGASPEHKQAFYQIAKTIITKESKDIVWIQPLIKCKVKHRGLLRSGNLMTPIFVDFILS
;
A
#
# COMPACT_ATOMS: atom_id res chain seq x y z
N MET A 1 -3.37 16.49 41.63
CA MET A 1 -2.29 15.49 41.48
C MET A 1 -2.30 15.06 40.03
N ASP A 2 -1.56 15.78 39.21
CA ASP A 2 -1.58 15.56 37.77
C ASP A 2 -0.50 14.54 37.42
N GLY A 3 -0.93 13.35 37.00
CA GLY A 3 -0.02 12.30 36.53
C GLY A 3 0.61 12.74 35.21
N GLN A 4 1.86 13.17 35.23
CA GLN A 4 2.64 13.35 34.01
C GLN A 4 2.71 12.02 33.25
N PRO A 5 2.53 12.01 31.90
CA PRO A 5 2.75 10.81 31.12
C PRO A 5 4.22 10.41 31.26
N SER A 6 4.50 9.24 31.84
CA SER A 6 5.85 8.74 31.92
C SER A 6 6.36 8.42 30.50
N ALA A 7 7.48 9.02 30.13
CA ALA A 7 8.17 8.66 28.90
C ALA A 7 8.54 7.16 28.98
N ARG A 8 8.22 6.40 27.93
CA ARG A 8 8.55 4.96 27.85
C ARG A 8 10.07 4.81 27.95
N PRO A 9 10.62 4.08 28.94
CA PRO A 9 12.04 3.87 29.05
C PRO A 9 12.58 3.17 27.79
N LYS A 10 13.66 3.71 27.24
CA LYS A 10 14.45 3.10 26.17
C LYS A 10 14.92 1.74 26.70
N ASP A 11 14.68 0.67 25.95
CA ASP A 11 15.19 -0.70 26.22
C ASP A 11 14.36 -1.66 27.09
N VAL A 12 13.12 -1.34 27.47
CA VAL A 12 12.25 -2.30 28.23
C VAL A 12 11.38 -3.16 27.30
N TRP A 13 11.04 -2.68 26.10
CA TRP A 13 10.16 -3.38 25.16
C TRP A 13 10.72 -3.30 23.73
N VAL A 14 11.21 -4.44 23.25
CA VAL A 14 11.70 -4.59 21.86
C VAL A 14 10.66 -5.37 21.05
N LYS A 15 10.14 -4.75 19.99
CA LYS A 15 9.24 -5.43 19.03
C LYS A 15 10.04 -5.89 17.82
N ILE A 16 10.23 -7.19 17.68
CA ILE A 16 10.81 -7.81 16.48
C ILE A 16 9.65 -8.25 15.57
N ILE A 17 9.67 -7.81 14.32
CA ILE A 17 8.66 -8.18 13.31
C ILE A 17 9.38 -8.82 12.14
N ASN A 18 8.98 -10.03 11.78
CA ASN A 18 9.40 -10.64 10.52
C ASN A 18 8.60 -10.03 9.35
N TRP A 19 9.10 -8.94 8.78
CA TRP A 19 8.51 -8.32 7.60
C TRP A 19 8.77 -9.16 6.36
N ARG A 20 7.73 -9.34 5.55
CA ARG A 20 7.82 -9.90 4.20
C ARG A 20 7.71 -8.78 3.18
N TYR A 21 8.29 -9.00 2.00
CA TYR A 21 8.31 -8.03 0.91
C TYR A 21 7.84 -8.69 -0.37
N ASP A 22 6.89 -8.05 -1.05
CA ASP A 22 6.37 -8.49 -2.34
C ASP A 22 6.38 -7.33 -3.34
N ILE A 23 6.38 -7.69 -4.62
CA ILE A 23 6.16 -6.75 -5.72
C ILE A 23 4.67 -6.78 -6.07
N CYS A 24 4.04 -5.61 -6.08
CA CYS A 24 2.65 -5.47 -6.46
C CYS A 24 2.49 -4.38 -7.52
N TYR A 25 1.30 -4.32 -8.11
CA TYR A 25 0.88 -3.28 -9.03
C TYR A 25 -0.20 -2.44 -8.38
N ILE A 26 -0.12 -1.11 -8.53
CA ILE A 26 -1.22 -0.23 -8.14
C ILE A 26 -2.28 -0.27 -9.24
N VAL A 27 -3.50 -0.66 -8.86
CA VAL A 27 -4.62 -0.85 -9.80
C VAL A 27 -5.77 0.12 -9.56
N GLY A 28 -5.71 0.89 -8.48
CA GLY A 28 -6.67 1.94 -8.22
C GLY A 28 -6.35 2.74 -6.98
N TYR A 29 -7.11 3.81 -6.75
CA TYR A 29 -6.96 4.67 -5.59
C TYR A 29 -8.31 5.25 -5.14
N ARG A 30 -8.38 5.65 -3.87
CA ARG A 30 -9.57 6.31 -3.31
C ARG A 30 -9.58 7.80 -3.67
N LYS A 31 -10.74 8.34 -4.04
CA LYS A 31 -10.89 9.76 -4.44
C LYS A 31 -10.71 10.74 -3.28
N ASN A 32 -11.36 10.45 -2.15
CA ASN A 32 -11.48 11.38 -1.03
C ASN A 32 -10.71 10.94 0.23
N LYS A 33 -9.87 9.92 0.10
CA LYS A 33 -9.10 9.33 1.20
C LYS A 33 -7.75 8.85 0.68
N ASN A 34 -6.76 8.75 1.57
CA ASN A 34 -5.55 8.03 1.23
C ASN A 34 -5.85 6.53 1.03
N GLY A 35 -5.13 5.89 0.12
CA GLY A 35 -5.22 4.45 -0.09
C GLY A 35 -5.12 4.06 -1.57
N TRP A 36 -4.22 3.12 -1.85
CA TRP A 36 -4.04 2.53 -3.17
C TRP A 36 -4.44 1.06 -3.13
N TYR A 37 -5.29 0.64 -4.05
CA TYR A 37 -5.58 -0.77 -4.28
C TYR A 37 -4.41 -1.41 -5.02
N ILE A 38 -3.93 -2.53 -4.49
CA ILE A 38 -2.78 -3.25 -5.02
C ILE A 38 -3.20 -4.63 -5.51
N ALA A 39 -2.53 -5.12 -6.54
CA ALA A 39 -2.78 -6.42 -7.15
C ALA A 39 -1.48 -7.14 -7.51
N THR A 40 -1.55 -8.46 -7.62
CA THR A 40 -0.48 -9.32 -8.16
C THR A 40 -0.96 -10.01 -9.43
N PRO A 41 -0.07 -10.28 -10.39
CA PRO A 41 -0.41 -11.08 -11.56
C PRO A 41 -0.81 -12.49 -11.13
N THR A 42 -1.77 -13.07 -11.84
CA THR A 42 -2.19 -14.47 -11.73
C THR A 42 -1.66 -15.28 -12.90
N ASP A 43 -1.65 -16.60 -12.78
CA ASP A 43 -1.12 -17.51 -13.82
C ASP A 43 -1.85 -17.38 -15.16
N ASP A 44 -3.13 -16.94 -15.14
CA ASP A 44 -3.93 -16.68 -16.33
C ASP A 44 -3.71 -15.28 -16.94
N GLY A 45 -2.68 -14.56 -16.49
CA GLY A 45 -2.30 -13.23 -16.99
C GLY A 45 -3.21 -12.09 -16.53
N LYS A 46 -4.13 -12.35 -15.59
CA LYS A 46 -4.96 -11.32 -14.95
C LYS A 46 -4.27 -10.73 -13.73
N PHE A 47 -4.95 -9.79 -13.07
CA PHE A 47 -4.49 -9.18 -11.82
C PHE A 47 -5.51 -9.44 -10.71
N ALA A 48 -5.07 -10.11 -9.65
CA ALA A 48 -5.88 -10.34 -8.45
C ALA A 48 -5.59 -9.25 -7.43
N ASN A 49 -6.64 -8.60 -6.92
CA ASN A 49 -6.51 -7.61 -5.85
C ASN A 49 -6.03 -8.29 -4.57
N VAL A 50 -4.96 -7.78 -3.97
CA VAL A 50 -4.34 -8.32 -2.75
C VAL A 50 -4.44 -7.38 -1.55
N GLY A 51 -5.15 -6.27 -1.68
CA GLY A 51 -5.49 -5.40 -0.56
C GLY A 51 -5.43 -3.91 -0.86
N LEU A 52 -5.59 -3.13 0.22
CA LEU A 52 -5.51 -1.69 0.22
C LEU A 52 -4.29 -1.23 1.02
N MET A 53 -3.46 -0.42 0.39
CA MET A 53 -2.23 0.13 0.96
C MET A 53 -2.44 1.60 1.32
N GLU A 54 -2.51 1.89 2.62
CA GLU A 54 -2.84 3.24 3.14
C GLU A 54 -1.63 3.99 3.71
N PHE A 55 -0.51 3.30 3.93
CA PHE A 55 0.66 3.81 4.65
C PHE A 55 1.95 3.67 3.86
N GLY A 56 2.98 4.43 4.25
CA GLY A 56 4.35 4.35 3.74
C GLY A 56 4.68 5.37 2.65
N ALA A 57 3.70 5.79 1.84
CA ALA A 57 3.90 6.82 0.83
C ALA A 57 4.04 8.22 1.46
N SER A 58 5.15 8.91 1.16
CA SER A 58 5.38 10.30 1.51
C SER A 58 4.55 11.23 0.62
N PRO A 59 4.46 12.54 0.93
CA PRO A 59 3.80 13.51 0.05
C PRO A 59 4.36 13.50 -1.38
N GLU A 60 5.67 13.37 -1.53
CA GLU A 60 6.37 13.34 -2.83
C GLU A 60 5.98 12.10 -3.63
N HIS A 61 5.95 10.93 -2.98
CA HIS A 61 5.48 9.68 -3.62
C HIS A 61 4.03 9.81 -4.11
N LYS A 62 3.16 10.44 -3.32
CA LYS A 62 1.76 10.67 -3.70
C LYS A 62 1.64 11.62 -4.88
N GLN A 63 2.39 12.72 -4.87
CA GLN A 63 2.39 13.69 -5.95
C GLN A 63 2.83 13.04 -7.27
N ALA A 64 3.95 12.31 -7.26
CA ALA A 64 4.46 11.59 -8.43
C ALA A 64 3.43 10.56 -8.95
N PHE A 65 2.84 9.77 -8.04
CA PHE A 65 1.78 8.83 -8.40
C PHE A 65 0.61 9.51 -9.10
N TYR A 66 0.07 10.60 -8.54
CA TYR A 66 -1.12 11.26 -9.10
C TYR A 66 -0.86 11.99 -10.42
N GLN A 67 0.39 12.37 -10.72
CA GLN A 67 0.74 12.88 -12.06
C GLN A 67 0.56 11.80 -13.13
N ILE A 68 0.99 10.57 -12.84
CA ILE A 68 0.91 9.45 -13.78
C ILE A 68 -0.49 8.84 -13.79
N ALA A 69 -1.08 8.59 -12.62
CA ALA A 69 -2.33 7.85 -12.47
C ALA A 69 -3.50 8.42 -13.28
N LYS A 70 -3.56 9.76 -13.42
CA LYS A 70 -4.59 10.46 -14.20
C LYS A 70 -4.56 10.12 -15.69
N THR A 71 -3.40 9.73 -16.22
CA THR A 71 -3.21 9.42 -17.64
C THR A 71 -3.57 7.98 -18.01
N ILE A 72 -3.76 7.12 -17.00
CA ILE A 72 -3.95 5.67 -17.16
C ILE A 72 -5.25 5.18 -16.49
N ILE A 73 -6.24 6.07 -16.32
CA ILE A 73 -7.55 5.72 -15.76
C ILE A 73 -8.29 4.78 -16.71
N THR A 74 -8.85 3.70 -16.16
CA THR A 74 -9.68 2.73 -16.89
C THR A 74 -11.15 2.85 -16.56
N LYS A 75 -11.48 3.16 -15.29
CA LYS A 75 -12.85 3.29 -14.82
C LYS A 75 -12.92 4.16 -13.59
N GLU A 76 -13.96 4.98 -13.51
CA GLU A 76 -14.28 5.71 -12.29
C GLU A 76 -15.57 5.19 -11.65
N SER A 77 -15.58 5.19 -10.33
CA SER A 77 -16.75 4.95 -9.49
C SER A 77 -16.91 6.11 -8.51
N LYS A 78 -17.93 6.06 -7.65
CA LYS A 78 -18.20 7.12 -6.67
C LYS A 78 -16.98 7.42 -5.78
N ASP A 79 -16.35 6.38 -5.25
CA ASP A 79 -15.28 6.52 -4.24
C ASP A 79 -13.90 6.05 -4.72
N ILE A 80 -13.83 5.40 -5.90
CA ILE A 80 -12.64 4.71 -6.40
C ILE A 80 -12.37 5.14 -7.83
N VAL A 81 -11.10 5.33 -8.16
CA VAL A 81 -10.58 5.42 -9.53
C VAL A 81 -9.76 4.16 -9.79
N TRP A 82 -10.12 3.40 -10.81
CA TRP A 82 -9.37 2.26 -11.30
C TRP A 82 -8.43 2.71 -12.42
N ILE A 83 -7.22 2.19 -12.42
CA ILE A 83 -6.15 2.52 -13.37
C ILE A 83 -5.58 1.24 -13.99
N GLN A 84 -4.85 1.39 -15.09
CA GLN A 84 -4.13 0.27 -15.68
C GLN A 84 -3.02 -0.21 -14.72
N PRO A 85 -2.75 -1.52 -14.63
CA PRO A 85 -1.72 -2.10 -13.76
C PRO A 85 -0.31 -1.86 -14.34
N LEU A 86 0.10 -0.59 -14.46
CA LEU A 86 1.39 -0.19 -15.03
C LEU A 86 2.40 0.24 -13.96
N ILE A 87 1.92 0.66 -12.79
CA ILE A 87 2.76 1.18 -11.71
C ILE A 87 3.11 0.05 -10.76
N LYS A 88 4.35 -0.43 -10.83
CA LYS A 88 4.90 -1.43 -9.90
C LYS A 88 5.40 -0.76 -8.62
N CYS A 89 5.21 -1.42 -7.49
CA CYS A 89 5.73 -0.98 -6.20
C CYS A 89 6.21 -2.17 -5.36
N LYS A 90 7.19 -1.87 -4.51
CA LYS A 90 7.63 -2.76 -3.43
C LYS A 90 6.74 -2.50 -2.22
N VAL A 91 6.20 -3.58 -1.66
CA VAL A 91 5.29 -3.54 -0.50
C VAL A 91 5.89 -4.39 0.60
N LYS A 92 5.89 -3.89 1.83
CA LYS A 92 6.16 -4.71 3.02
C LYS A 92 4.87 -5.04 3.75
N HIS A 93 4.75 -6.25 4.28
CA HIS A 93 3.55 -6.72 4.96
C HIS A 93 3.90 -7.77 6.02
N ARG A 94 2.94 -8.08 6.89
CA ARG A 94 3.12 -9.02 8.01
C ARG A 94 2.90 -10.50 7.66
N GLY A 95 2.45 -10.78 6.44
CA GLY A 95 2.00 -12.09 5.99
C GLY A 95 0.72 -11.97 5.16
N LEU A 96 0.00 -13.09 5.03
CA LEU A 96 -1.25 -13.18 4.30
C LEU A 96 -2.43 -13.39 5.27
N LEU A 97 -3.58 -12.81 4.94
CA LEU A 97 -4.85 -13.17 5.53
C LEU A 97 -5.33 -14.52 4.97
N ARG A 98 -6.30 -15.15 5.64
CA ARG A 98 -6.93 -16.38 5.14
C ARG A 98 -7.56 -16.21 3.75
N SER A 99 -7.94 -14.99 3.38
CA SER A 99 -8.45 -14.65 2.05
C SER A 99 -7.38 -14.55 0.96
N GLY A 100 -6.08 -14.64 1.31
CA GLY A 100 -4.96 -14.42 0.40
C GLY A 100 -4.48 -12.96 0.32
N ASN A 101 -5.20 -12.00 0.92
CA ASN A 101 -4.80 -10.59 0.91
C ASN A 101 -3.59 -10.34 1.81
N LEU A 102 -2.78 -9.32 1.48
CA LEU A 102 -1.66 -8.89 2.32
C LEU A 102 -2.16 -8.33 3.66
N MET A 103 -1.56 -8.79 4.74
CA MET A 103 -1.84 -8.25 6.08
C MET A 103 -1.01 -7.00 6.34
N THR A 104 -1.69 -5.87 6.51
CA THR A 104 -1.06 -4.56 6.79
C THR A 104 -0.01 -4.18 5.73
N PRO A 105 -0.40 -4.06 4.45
CA PRO A 105 0.53 -3.66 3.40
C PRO A 105 0.97 -2.21 3.59
N ILE A 106 2.27 -1.98 3.47
CA ILE A 106 2.91 -0.66 3.62
C ILE A 106 3.79 -0.43 2.40
N PHE A 107 3.60 0.71 1.75
CA PHE A 107 4.42 1.15 0.62
C PHE A 107 5.88 1.28 1.04
N VAL A 108 6.78 0.76 0.21
CA VAL A 108 8.22 0.93 0.40
C VAL A 108 8.76 1.87 -0.67
N ASP A 109 8.59 1.53 -1.94
CA ASP A 109 9.06 2.34 -3.06
C ASP A 109 8.37 1.95 -4.38
N PHE A 110 8.46 2.81 -5.38
CA PHE A 110 8.14 2.46 -6.77
C PHE A 110 9.26 1.61 -7.36
N ILE A 111 8.92 0.77 -8.35
CA ILE A 111 9.90 0.02 -9.13
C ILE A 111 9.92 0.64 -10.52
N LEU A 112 11.02 1.32 -10.84
CA LEU A 112 11.28 1.85 -12.16
C LEU A 112 11.85 0.73 -13.03
N SER A 113 11.25 0.53 -14.20
CA SER A 113 11.68 -0.45 -15.21
C SER A 113 12.25 0.26 -16.43
#